data_AF-A0A1N7E109-F1
#
_entry.id   AF-A0A1N7E109-F1
#
_cell.length_a   1.000
_cell.length_b   1.000
_cell.length_c   1.000
_cell.angle_alpha   90.00
_cell.angle_beta   90.00
_cell.angle_gamma   90.00
#
_symmetry.space_group_name_H-M   'P 1'
#
loop_
_entity.id
_entity.type
_entity.pdbx_description
1 polymer ?
#
loop_
_entity_poly.entity_id
_entity_poly.type
_entity_poly.pdbx_seq_one_letter_code
_entity_poly.pdbx_strand_id
1 'polypeptide(L)'
;MHSASLTQRLLDKYRCDPEDALQQVALAVLQQEGIRDDSVLRSERIAALAPPVAGVVMLAGWLAYVDWEGFDSALYANIDAVAVLIAGQLDLPEVAGNLLQARDAALFAAQRPALALAALAYLERHIALFPR
;
A
#
# COMPACT_ATOMS: atom_id res chain seq x y z
N MET A 1 -31.19 -2.69 -3.05
CA MET A 1 -29.87 -3.35 -3.22
C MET A 1 -28.81 -2.28 -3.05
N HIS A 2 -28.00 -2.32 -1.99
CA HIS A 2 -26.84 -1.43 -1.91
C HIS A 2 -25.79 -1.98 -2.88
N SER A 3 -25.51 -1.26 -3.96
CA SER A 3 -24.40 -1.62 -4.85
C SER A 3 -23.12 -1.51 -4.02
N ALA A 4 -22.40 -2.62 -3.85
CA ALA A 4 -21.12 -2.60 -3.16
C ALA A 4 -20.14 -1.67 -3.91
N SER A 5 -19.33 -0.91 -3.16
CA SER A 5 -18.32 -0.03 -3.77
C SER A 5 -17.35 -0.84 -4.63
N LEU A 6 -16.71 -0.20 -5.61
CA LEU A 6 -15.64 -0.81 -6.41
C LEU A 6 -14.57 -1.41 -5.50
N THR A 7 -14.14 -0.67 -4.47
CA THR A 7 -13.21 -1.17 -3.47
C THR A 7 -13.72 -2.42 -2.75
N GLN A 8 -14.97 -2.45 -2.28
CA GLN A 8 -15.52 -3.66 -1.63
C GLN A 8 -15.53 -4.86 -2.58
N ARG A 9 -15.89 -4.64 -3.85
CA ARG A 9 -15.88 -5.71 -4.87
C ARG A 9 -14.46 -6.24 -5.12
N LEU A 10 -13.45 -5.39 -5.08
CA LEU A 10 -12.05 -5.81 -5.20
C LEU A 10 -11.60 -6.61 -3.97
N LEU A 11 -11.91 -6.15 -2.77
CA LEU A 11 -11.60 -6.89 -1.54
C LEU A 11 -12.25 -8.28 -1.53
N ASP A 12 -13.53 -8.37 -1.89
CA ASP A 12 -14.25 -9.64 -1.94
C ASP A 12 -13.66 -10.60 -2.99
N LYS A 13 -13.27 -10.06 -4.16
CA LYS A 13 -12.68 -10.84 -5.27
C LYS A 13 -11.31 -11.41 -4.91
N TYR A 14 -10.49 -10.62 -4.22
CA TYR A 14 -9.10 -10.93 -3.90
C TYR A 14 -8.89 -11.33 -2.43
N ARG A 15 -9.96 -11.74 -1.74
CA ARG A 15 -9.90 -12.14 -0.32
C ARG A 15 -8.86 -13.21 0.02
N CYS A 16 -8.47 -14.04 -0.96
CA CYS A 16 -7.47 -15.10 -0.78
C CYS A 16 -6.03 -14.62 -1.08
N ASP A 17 -5.87 -13.40 -1.59
CA ASP A 17 -4.60 -12.78 -1.95
C ASP A 17 -4.58 -11.31 -1.50
N PRO A 18 -4.21 -11.04 -0.24
CA PRO A 18 -4.25 -9.69 0.32
C PRO A 18 -3.32 -8.70 -0.39
N GLU A 19 -2.20 -9.18 -0.94
CA GLU A 19 -1.26 -8.32 -1.67
C GLU A 19 -1.84 -7.91 -3.02
N ASP A 20 -2.42 -8.84 -3.78
CA ASP A 20 -3.10 -8.49 -5.03
C ASP A 20 -4.33 -7.59 -4.76
N ALA A 21 -5.11 -7.87 -3.71
CA ALA A 21 -6.22 -7.00 -3.31
C ALA A 21 -5.77 -5.55 -3.09
N LEU A 22 -4.66 -5.35 -2.37
CA LEU A 22 -4.05 -4.05 -2.11
C LEU A 22 -3.61 -3.37 -3.41
N GLN A 23 -2.94 -4.09 -4.31
CA GLN A 23 -2.51 -3.57 -5.61
C GLN A 23 -3.69 -3.13 -6.47
N GLN A 24 -4.75 -3.94 -6.56
CA GLN A 24 -5.91 -3.63 -7.38
C GLN A 24 -6.66 -2.40 -6.87
N VAL A 25 -6.77 -2.22 -5.55
CA VAL A 25 -7.38 -0.99 -5.01
C VAL A 25 -6.51 0.23 -5.28
N ALA A 26 -5.19 0.13 -5.11
CA ALA A 26 -4.27 1.23 -5.43
C ALA A 26 -4.35 1.62 -6.92
N LEU A 27 -4.40 0.64 -7.83
CA LEU A 27 -4.59 0.87 -9.27
C LEU A 27 -5.93 1.56 -9.56
N ALA A 28 -7.02 1.14 -8.89
CA ALA A 28 -8.32 1.77 -9.05
C ALA A 28 -8.33 3.24 -8.60
N VAL A 29 -7.63 3.56 -7.50
CA VAL A 29 -7.44 4.94 -7.03
C VAL A 29 -6.68 5.75 -8.10
N LEU A 30 -5.54 5.25 -8.55
CA LEU A 30 -4.70 5.95 -9.53
C LEU A 30 -5.46 6.22 -10.84
N GLN A 31 -6.26 5.25 -11.30
CA GLN A 31 -7.11 5.40 -12.49
C GLN A 31 -8.20 6.46 -12.29
N GLN A 32 -8.92 6.43 -11.17
CA GLN A 32 -9.96 7.41 -10.86
C GLN A 32 -9.41 8.83 -10.79
N GLU A 33 -8.24 9.00 -10.16
CA GLU A 33 -7.59 10.29 -9.99
C GLU A 33 -6.76 10.71 -11.23
N GLY A 34 -6.72 9.88 -12.27
CA GLY A 34 -5.98 10.14 -13.50
C GLY A 34 -4.47 10.29 -13.27
N ILE A 35 -3.91 9.60 -12.28
CA ILE A 35 -2.48 9.58 -11.95
C ILE A 35 -1.82 8.42 -12.71
N ARG A 36 -1.04 8.75 -13.75
CA ARG A 36 -0.36 7.78 -14.61
C ARG A 36 1.07 7.54 -14.17
N ASP A 37 1.64 6.41 -14.59
CA ASP A 37 3.01 6.00 -14.23
C ASP A 37 4.07 6.90 -14.86
N ASP A 38 3.79 7.48 -16.04
CA ASP A 38 4.65 8.41 -16.78
C ASP A 38 4.56 9.87 -16.28
N SER A 39 3.81 10.13 -15.22
CA SER A 39 3.61 11.49 -14.72
C SER A 39 4.84 11.97 -13.94
N VAL A 40 5.47 13.04 -14.43
CA VAL A 40 6.57 13.73 -13.74
C VAL A 40 6.20 14.17 -12.32
N LEU A 41 4.91 14.43 -12.06
CA LEU A 41 4.38 14.87 -10.77
C LEU A 41 3.67 13.74 -10.01
N ARG A 42 3.95 12.47 -10.32
CA ARG A 42 3.22 11.34 -9.75
C ARG A 42 3.27 11.34 -8.23
N SER A 43 4.45 11.54 -7.64
CA SER A 43 4.65 11.54 -6.19
C SER A 43 3.86 12.66 -5.51
N GLU A 44 3.91 13.87 -6.05
CA GLU A 44 3.20 15.04 -5.52
C GLU A 44 1.68 14.86 -5.62
N ARG A 45 1.21 14.28 -6.74
CA ARG A 45 -0.22 14.00 -6.93
C ARG A 45 -0.73 12.91 -5.99
N ILE A 46 0.07 11.88 -5.73
CA ILE A 46 -0.25 10.86 -4.71
C ILE A 46 -0.28 11.50 -3.32
N ALA A 47 0.69 12.36 -3.00
CA ALA A 47 0.74 13.07 -1.72
C ALA A 47 -0.43 14.04 -1.52
N ALA A 48 -1.05 14.53 -2.59
CA ALA A 48 -2.23 15.40 -2.55
C ALA A 48 -3.56 14.64 -2.31
N LEU A 49 -3.56 13.30 -2.35
CA LEU A 49 -4.74 12.51 -2.03
C LEU A 49 -5.09 12.61 -0.53
N ALA A 50 -6.29 12.17 -0.15
CA ALA A 50 -6.65 12.05 1.26
C ALA A 50 -5.60 11.17 1.98
N PRO A 51 -5.11 11.54 3.19
CA PRO A 51 -3.96 10.87 3.79
C PRO A 51 -4.06 9.33 3.89
N PRO A 52 -5.22 8.72 4.21
CA PRO A 52 -5.35 7.26 4.20
C PRO A 52 -5.20 6.65 2.80
N VAL A 53 -5.69 7.34 1.77
CA VAL A 53 -5.62 6.89 0.38
C VAL A 53 -4.18 7.02 -0.14
N ALA A 54 -3.52 8.16 0.13
CA ALA A 54 -2.11 8.37 -0.21
C ALA A 54 -1.22 7.28 0.38
N GLY A 55 -1.40 6.98 1.68
CA GLY A 55 -0.62 5.95 2.37
C GLY A 55 -0.77 4.57 1.73
N VAL A 56 -2.00 4.15 1.44
CA VAL A 56 -2.26 2.85 0.78
C VAL A 56 -1.63 2.78 -0.61
N VAL A 57 -1.77 3.83 -1.42
CA VAL A 57 -1.17 3.88 -2.76
C VAL A 57 0.37 3.86 -2.70
N MET A 58 0.97 4.60 -1.77
CA MET A 58 2.42 4.60 -1.57
C MET A 58 2.94 3.24 -1.12
N LEU A 59 2.27 2.58 -0.18
CA LEU A 59 2.64 1.24 0.28
C LEU A 59 2.53 0.21 -0.84
N ALA A 60 1.42 0.19 -1.57
CA ALA A 60 1.22 -0.71 -2.70
C ALA A 60 2.30 -0.47 -3.76
N GLY A 61 2.57 0.78 -4.12
CA GLY A 61 3.63 1.12 -5.08
C GLY A 61 5.01 0.67 -4.61
N TRP A 62 5.32 0.84 -3.32
CA TRP A 62 6.60 0.38 -2.76
C TRP A 62 6.72 -1.15 -2.77
N LEU A 63 5.66 -1.89 -2.42
CA LEU A 63 5.65 -3.36 -2.49
C LEU A 63 5.83 -3.86 -3.93
N ALA A 64 5.16 -3.24 -4.90
CA ALA A 64 5.35 -3.56 -6.32
C ALA A 64 6.79 -3.27 -6.76
N TYR A 65 7.41 -2.21 -6.24
CA TYR A 65 8.82 -1.91 -6.50
C TYR A 65 9.77 -2.94 -5.88
N VAL A 66 9.48 -3.43 -4.67
CA VAL A 66 10.22 -4.55 -4.07
C VAL A 66 10.17 -5.80 -4.96
N ASP A 67 9.01 -6.11 -5.54
CA ASP A 67 8.86 -7.28 -6.42
C ASP A 67 9.57 -7.11 -7.77
N TRP A 68 9.70 -5.88 -8.25
CA TRP A 68 10.33 -5.57 -9.54
C TRP A 68 11.86 -5.40 -9.46
N GLU A 69 12.35 -4.58 -8.52
CA GLU A 69 13.78 -4.22 -8.40
C GLU A 69 14.49 -4.92 -7.24
N GLY A 70 13.75 -5.61 -6.38
CA GLY A 70 14.27 -6.29 -5.20
C GLY A 70 14.25 -5.44 -3.94
N PHE A 71 14.29 -6.13 -2.79
CA PHE A 71 14.22 -5.53 -1.46
C PHE A 71 15.33 -4.50 -1.21
N ASP A 72 16.58 -4.84 -1.54
CA ASP A 72 17.73 -3.96 -1.28
C ASP A 72 17.64 -2.61 -2.01
N SER A 73 17.14 -2.62 -3.25
CA SER A 73 16.89 -1.41 -4.04
C SER A 73 15.75 -0.58 -3.44
N ALA A 74 14.67 -1.25 -3.04
CA ALA A 74 13.48 -0.61 -2.48
C ALA A 74 13.72 0.10 -1.15
N LEU A 75 14.73 -0.30 -0.38
CA LEU A 75 15.13 0.39 0.86
C LEU A 75 15.59 1.84 0.64
N TYR A 76 15.87 2.25 -0.59
CA TYR A 76 16.26 3.64 -0.92
C TYR A 76 15.13 4.44 -1.56
N ALA A 77 13.95 3.84 -1.75
CA ALA A 77 12.79 4.48 -2.37
C ALA A 77 11.72 4.84 -1.34
N ASN A 78 11.69 6.10 -0.89
CA ASN A 78 10.66 6.64 0.04
C ASN A 78 10.51 5.85 1.36
N ILE A 79 11.55 5.15 1.80
CA ILE A 79 11.47 4.19 2.91
C ILE A 79 11.01 4.82 4.22
N ASP A 80 11.38 6.07 4.48
CA ASP A 80 10.97 6.78 5.71
C ASP A 80 9.45 6.97 5.76
N ALA A 81 8.84 7.37 4.64
CA ALA A 81 7.39 7.56 4.56
C ALA A 81 6.64 6.22 4.70
N VAL A 82 7.17 5.17 4.06
CA VAL A 82 6.64 3.80 4.17
C VAL A 82 6.73 3.29 5.61
N ALA A 83 7.87 3.48 6.27
CA ALA A 83 8.08 3.05 7.65
C ALA A 83 7.18 3.81 8.64
N VAL A 84 6.97 5.12 8.45
CA VAL A 84 6.04 5.92 9.26
C VAL A 84 4.60 5.42 9.14
N LEU A 85 4.15 5.10 7.92
CA LEU A 85 2.84 4.51 7.69
C LEU A 85 2.70 3.16 8.40
N ILE A 86 3.68 2.27 8.22
CA ILE A 86 3.69 0.93 8.78
C ILE A 86 3.68 0.96 10.31
N ALA A 87 4.54 1.75 10.94
CA ALA A 87 4.61 1.85 12.39
C ALA A 87 3.39 2.56 12.99
N GLY A 88 2.93 3.64 12.37
CA GLY A 88 1.90 4.51 12.95
C GLY A 88 0.47 4.10 12.63
N GLN A 89 0.16 3.83 11.35
CA GLN A 89 -1.20 3.60 10.89
C GLN A 89 -1.56 2.11 10.84
N LEU A 90 -0.57 1.26 10.54
CA LEU A 90 -0.76 -0.19 10.48
C LEU A 90 -0.43 -0.89 11.80
N ASP A 91 0.14 -0.16 12.77
CA ASP A 91 0.53 -0.66 14.10
C ASP A 91 1.51 -1.85 14.02
N LEU A 92 2.48 -1.76 13.10
CA LEU A 92 3.50 -2.78 12.86
C LEU A 92 4.92 -2.22 13.09
N PRO A 93 5.26 -1.75 14.31
CA PRO A 93 6.55 -1.12 14.58
C PRO A 93 7.75 -2.03 14.33
N GLU A 94 7.60 -3.35 14.52
CA GLU A 94 8.69 -4.31 14.24
C GLU A 94 9.00 -4.45 12.74
N VAL A 95 7.99 -4.31 11.87
CA VAL A 95 8.20 -4.32 10.42
C VAL A 95 8.94 -3.05 10.01
N ALA A 96 8.52 -1.89 10.51
CA ALA A 96 9.22 -0.63 10.29
C ALA A 96 10.67 -0.65 10.84
N GLY A 97 10.87 -1.25 12.01
CA GLY A 97 12.19 -1.45 12.60
C GLY A 97 13.10 -2.32 11.72
N ASN A 98 12.56 -3.39 11.14
CA ASN A 98 13.29 -4.19 10.16
C ASN A 98 13.68 -3.34 8.94
N LEU A 99 12.73 -2.63 8.33
CA LEU A 99 13.01 -1.81 7.14
C LEU A 99 14.08 -0.74 7.37
N LEU A 100 14.06 -0.05 8.51
CA LEU A 100 14.97 1.07 8.76
C LEU A 100 16.33 0.63 9.31
N GLN A 101 16.37 -0.43 10.13
CA GLN A 101 17.55 -0.80 10.92
C GLN A 101 18.13 -2.15 10.51
N ALA A 102 17.38 -3.24 10.68
CA ALA A 102 17.92 -4.59 10.48
C ALA A 102 18.16 -4.92 9.00
N ARG A 103 17.31 -4.38 8.11
CA ARG A 103 17.34 -4.53 6.65
C ARG A 103 17.44 -6.00 6.24
N ASP A 104 16.74 -6.87 6.96
CA ASP A 104 16.75 -8.31 6.74
C ASP A 104 15.63 -8.67 5.76
N ALA A 105 16.03 -9.06 4.55
CA ALA A 105 15.13 -9.46 3.48
C ALA A 105 14.32 -10.71 3.80
N ALA A 106 14.89 -11.68 4.52
CA ALA A 106 14.22 -12.91 4.89
C ALA A 106 13.17 -12.65 5.99
N LEU A 107 13.52 -11.82 6.98
CA LEU A 107 12.58 -11.35 7.97
C LEU A 107 11.45 -10.53 7.32
N PHE A 108 11.77 -9.66 6.37
CA PHE A 108 10.77 -8.89 5.65
C PHE A 108 9.81 -9.82 4.87
N ALA A 109 10.34 -10.80 4.15
CA ALA A 109 9.52 -11.79 3.43
C ALA A 109 8.57 -12.55 4.37
N ALA A 110 9.01 -12.88 5.59
CA ALA A 110 8.14 -13.49 6.60
C ALA A 110 7.08 -12.53 7.16
N GLN A 111 7.37 -11.22 7.19
CA GLN A 111 6.46 -10.17 7.67
C GLN A 111 5.43 -9.72 6.61
N ARG A 112 5.70 -9.93 5.32
CA ARG A 112 4.84 -9.49 4.19
C ARG A 112 3.36 -9.88 4.33
N PRO A 113 3.00 -11.13 4.68
CA PRO A 113 1.58 -11.49 4.80
C PRO A 113 0.86 -10.70 5.90
N ALA A 114 1.52 -10.47 7.05
CA ALA A 114 0.95 -9.68 8.14
C ALA A 114 0.80 -8.20 7.76
N LEU A 115 1.80 -7.65 7.05
CA LEU A 115 1.74 -6.30 6.51
C LEU A 115 0.58 -6.11 5.54
N ALA A 116 0.38 -7.06 4.61
CA ALA A 116 -0.71 -7.01 3.64
C ALA A 116 -2.09 -7.05 4.32
N LEU A 117 -2.28 -7.94 5.29
CA LEU A 117 -3.52 -8.02 6.07
C LEU A 117 -3.79 -6.74 6.88
N ALA A 118 -2.76 -6.16 7.50
CA ALA A 118 -2.91 -4.89 8.23
C ALA A 118 -3.28 -3.74 7.30
N ALA A 119 -2.70 -3.69 6.09
CA ALA A 119 -3.03 -2.72 5.06
C ALA A 119 -4.49 -2.85 4.59
N LEU A 120 -4.99 -4.07 4.40
CA LEU A 120 -6.40 -4.30 4.07
C LEU A 120 -7.33 -3.87 5.21
N ALA A 121 -7.04 -4.24 6.45
CA ALA A 121 -7.83 -3.82 7.59
C ALA A 121 -7.84 -2.29 7.76
N TYR A 122 -6.73 -1.62 7.44
CA TYR A 122 -6.66 -0.15 7.41
C TYR A 122 -7.53 0.43 6.29
N LEU A 123 -7.45 -0.15 5.10
CA LEU A 123 -8.27 0.24 3.95
C LEU A 123 -9.77 0.09 4.23
N GLU A 124 -10.20 -1.03 4.82
CA GLU A 124 -11.59 -1.28 5.22
C GLU A 124 -12.11 -0.24 6.22
N ARG A 125 -11.31 0.13 7.22
CA ARG A 125 -11.63 1.21 8.18
C ARG A 125 -11.86 2.55 7.50
N HIS A 126 -11.22 2.78 6.35
CA HIS A 126 -11.28 4.02 5.59
C HIS A 126 -12.04 3.90 4.26
N ILE A 127 -12.81 2.84 4.05
CA ILE A 127 -13.39 2.46 2.74
C ILE A 127 -14.21 3.56 2.07
N ALA A 128 -14.83 4.45 2.86
CA ALA A 128 -15.60 5.59 2.36
C ALA A 128 -14.78 6.63 1.58
N LEU A 129 -13.45 6.65 1.76
CA LEU A 129 -12.48 7.53 1.09
C LEU A 129 -11.92 6.91 -0.21
N PHE A 130 -12.16 5.63 -0.44
CA PHE A 130 -11.68 4.90 -1.61
C PHE A 130 -12.73 4.86 -2.74
N PRO A 131 -12.34 4.50 -3.98
CA PRO A 131 -13.23 4.42 -5.13
C PRO A 131 -14.54 3.67 -4.89
N ARG A 132 -15.64 4.25 -5.35
CA ARG A 132 -17.00 3.71 -5.22
C ARG A 132 -17.46 2.93 -6.44
#